data_AF-A0A7X7GTK9-F1
#
_entry.id   AF-A0A7X7GTK9-F1
#
_cell.length_a   1.000
_cell.length_b   1.000
_cell.length_c   1.000
_cell.angle_alpha   90.00
_cell.angle_beta   90.00
_cell.angle_gamma   90.00
#
_symmetry.space_group_name_H-M   'P 1'
#
loop_
_entity.id
_entity.type
_entity.pdbx_description
1 polymer ?
#
loop_
_entity_poly.entity_id
_entity_poly.type
_entity_poly.pdbx_seq_one_letter_code
_entity_poly.pdbx_strand_id
1 'polypeptide(L)'
;MKTLAWTIGLGMLAATLVPGCGGDDGGGGGISSGVDPTKRGDELSDDEVRKICEAGNDYVVRRSKEIDPCRFAGVLAAGIVAGLDATLTDAQLQEACTEGVRACQQTEDRDPIFEPDEDTCDDLSVPEECSASVEEIERCIKDSIDETLTMFTDLPACGSITRDFLANYTGPEPQAPASCASLEETCPEALQSIEFE
;
A
#
# COMPACT_ATOMS: atom_id res chain seq x y z
N MET A 1 -20.42 -9.91 18.06
CA MET A 1 -19.29 -9.00 18.32
C MET A 1 -18.38 -9.17 17.13
N LYS A 2 -18.47 -8.24 16.18
CA LYS A 2 -17.76 -8.28 14.90
C LYS A 2 -16.45 -7.56 15.11
N THR A 3 -15.34 -8.26 14.98
CA THR A 3 -13.98 -7.70 14.87
C THR A 3 -13.85 -7.09 13.47
N LEU A 4 -13.41 -5.83 13.39
CA LEU A 4 -13.32 -5.06 12.14
C LEU A 4 -11.84 -4.83 11.83
N ALA A 5 -11.40 -5.33 10.69
CA ALA A 5 -10.03 -5.31 10.22
C ALA A 5 -9.82 -4.11 9.30
N TRP A 6 -8.85 -3.24 9.61
CA TRP A 6 -8.26 -2.35 8.61
C TRP A 6 -7.19 -3.15 7.86
N THR A 7 -7.63 -4.09 7.04
CA THR A 7 -6.75 -4.65 6.03
C THR A 7 -6.54 -3.58 4.97
N ILE A 8 -5.30 -3.08 4.83
CA ILE A 8 -4.80 -2.78 3.48
C ILE A 8 -4.73 -4.15 2.79
N GLY A 9 -5.91 -4.62 2.38
CA GLY A 9 -6.09 -5.86 1.69
C GLY A 9 -5.55 -5.63 0.30
N LEU A 10 -4.40 -6.24 0.01
CA LEU A 10 -3.99 -6.55 -1.35
C LEU A 10 -4.93 -7.66 -1.88
N GLY A 11 -6.23 -7.36 -1.92
CA GLY A 11 -7.30 -8.23 -2.34
C GLY A 11 -7.59 -8.01 -3.80
N MET A 12 -7.03 -8.85 -4.67
CA MET A 12 -7.55 -9.04 -6.02
C MET A 12 -9.04 -9.42 -5.91
N LEU A 13 -9.98 -8.63 -6.44
CA LEU A 13 -11.09 -9.10 -7.30
C LEU A 13 -12.06 -7.97 -7.77
N ALA A 14 -12.05 -7.71 -9.09
CA ALA A 14 -13.19 -7.50 -10.00
C ALA A 14 -14.28 -6.42 -9.70
N ALA A 15 -14.00 -5.20 -10.20
CA ALA A 15 -14.84 -4.30 -11.03
C ALA A 15 -16.33 -4.03 -10.74
N THR A 16 -16.65 -2.76 -10.43
CA THR A 16 -17.75 -1.96 -11.02
C THR A 16 -17.42 -0.46 -11.10
N LEU A 17 -17.96 0.26 -12.10
CA LEU A 17 -17.60 1.65 -12.45
C LEU A 17 -18.63 2.67 -11.91
N VAL A 18 -18.20 3.58 -11.03
CA VAL A 18 -18.91 4.85 -10.73
C VAL A 18 -18.01 6.06 -11.09
N PRO A 19 -18.51 7.08 -11.82
CA PRO A 19 -17.71 8.25 -12.19
C PRO A 19 -17.66 9.27 -11.03
N GLY A 20 -16.54 9.34 -10.30
CA GLY A 20 -16.32 10.23 -9.15
C GLY A 20 -15.33 11.38 -9.42
N CYS A 21 -15.80 12.61 -9.15
CA CYS A 21 -15.15 13.93 -9.13
C CYS A 21 -13.64 14.08 -9.39
N GLY A 22 -13.30 14.74 -10.50
CA GLY A 22 -11.99 15.36 -10.73
C GLY A 22 -11.98 16.84 -10.31
N GLY A 23 -11.12 17.19 -9.36
CA GLY A 23 -10.72 18.55 -9.00
C GLY A 23 -9.20 18.62 -8.91
N ASP A 24 -8.59 19.17 -9.95
CA ASP A 24 -7.15 19.36 -10.15
C ASP A 24 -6.68 20.62 -9.41
N ASP A 25 -5.67 20.50 -8.54
CA ASP A 25 -4.77 21.60 -8.18
C ASP A 25 -3.40 21.05 -7.77
N GLY A 26 -2.40 21.37 -8.60
CA GLY A 26 -1.05 20.82 -8.55
C GLY A 26 -0.17 21.39 -7.43
N GLY A 27 0.64 20.49 -6.85
CA GLY A 27 1.77 20.86 -5.99
C GLY A 27 2.02 19.84 -4.89
N GLY A 28 2.76 18.76 -5.18
CA GLY A 28 3.30 17.84 -4.15
C GLY A 28 2.28 17.37 -3.11
N GLY A 29 1.06 17.06 -3.56
CA GLY A 29 -0.14 16.98 -2.73
C GLY A 29 -0.17 15.76 -1.83
N GLY A 30 -0.24 16.00 -0.52
CA GLY A 30 -0.55 14.97 0.47
C GLY A 30 -1.99 14.44 0.32
N ILE A 31 -2.43 13.71 1.34
CA ILE A 31 -3.84 13.35 1.52
C ILE A 31 -4.60 14.61 1.96
N SER A 32 -5.80 14.81 1.42
CA SER A 32 -6.70 15.88 1.82
C SER A 32 -8.13 15.40 1.63
N SER A 33 -8.72 14.87 2.69
CA SER A 33 -10.11 14.40 2.72
C SER A 33 -11.17 15.51 2.64
N GLY A 34 -10.75 16.75 2.87
CA GLY A 34 -11.66 17.89 3.02
C GLY A 34 -12.38 17.93 4.38
N VAL A 35 -12.00 17.06 5.32
CA VAL A 35 -12.38 17.15 6.74
C VAL A 35 -11.50 18.20 7.43
N ASP A 36 -12.00 18.86 8.47
CA ASP A 36 -11.23 19.87 9.23
C ASP A 36 -9.96 19.21 9.82
N PRO A 37 -8.74 19.67 9.46
CA PRO A 37 -7.49 19.05 9.89
C PRO A 37 -7.26 19.08 11.41
N THR A 38 -7.94 19.99 12.12
CA THR A 38 -7.81 20.15 13.57
C THR A 38 -8.84 19.36 14.37
N LYS A 39 -9.83 18.76 13.69
CA LYS A 39 -10.86 17.95 14.32
C LYS A 39 -10.24 16.68 14.90
N ARG A 40 -10.68 16.29 16.10
CA ARG A 40 -10.17 15.10 16.78
C ARG A 40 -10.87 13.85 16.27
N GLY A 41 -10.16 12.72 16.31
CA GLY A 41 -10.66 11.42 15.86
C GLY A 41 -11.97 11.01 16.53
N ASP A 42 -12.07 11.23 17.85
CA ASP A 42 -13.26 10.96 18.67
C ASP A 42 -14.47 11.88 18.36
N GLU A 43 -14.29 12.90 17.53
CA GLU A 43 -15.35 13.81 17.08
C GLU A 43 -15.79 13.54 15.63
N LEU A 44 -15.14 12.60 14.94
CA LEU A 44 -15.44 12.28 13.53
C LEU A 44 -16.76 11.54 13.39
N SER A 45 -17.56 11.94 12.41
CA SER A 45 -18.70 11.15 11.95
C SER A 45 -18.25 10.06 10.98
N ASP A 46 -19.07 9.01 10.83
CA ASP A 46 -18.84 7.94 9.85
C ASP A 46 -18.60 8.49 8.43
N ASP A 47 -19.34 9.53 8.02
CA ASP A 47 -19.15 10.19 6.73
C ASP A 47 -17.78 10.88 6.59
N GLU A 48 -17.21 11.40 7.68
CA GLU A 48 -15.88 12.02 7.68
C GLU A 48 -14.78 10.96 7.68
N VAL A 49 -14.97 9.86 8.43
CA VAL A 49 -14.07 8.70 8.39
C VAL A 49 -14.02 8.12 6.97
N ARG A 50 -15.17 7.95 6.31
CA ARG A 50 -15.24 7.49 4.92
C ARG A 50 -14.47 8.41 3.99
N LYS A 51 -14.61 9.73 4.11
CA LYS A 51 -13.84 10.70 3.31
C LYS A 51 -12.33 10.59 3.50
N ILE A 52 -11.86 10.35 4.72
CA ILE A 52 -10.44 10.15 5.03
C ILE A 52 -9.94 8.87 4.36
N CYS A 53 -10.70 7.78 4.43
CA CYS A 53 -10.39 6.53 3.75
C CYS A 53 -10.34 6.70 2.22
N GLU A 54 -11.37 7.30 1.62
CA GLU A 54 -11.43 7.58 0.17
C GLU A 54 -10.22 8.41 -0.28
N ALA A 55 -9.83 9.43 0.48
CA ALA A 55 -8.66 10.24 0.17
C ALA A 55 -7.33 9.45 0.28
N GLY A 56 -7.23 8.51 1.21
CA GLY A 56 -6.12 7.56 1.28
C GLY A 56 -6.08 6.62 0.07
N ASN A 57 -7.23 6.09 -0.32
CA ASN A 57 -7.41 5.26 -1.51
C ASN A 57 -7.02 5.99 -2.81
N ASP A 58 -7.47 7.22 -2.98
CA ASP A 58 -7.06 8.06 -4.10
C ASP A 58 -5.56 8.34 -4.09
N TYR A 59 -4.97 8.53 -2.90
CA TYR A 59 -3.54 8.73 -2.75
C TYR A 59 -2.75 7.50 -3.18
N VAL A 60 -3.12 6.30 -2.74
CA VAL A 60 -2.44 5.06 -3.15
C VAL A 60 -2.59 4.81 -4.65
N VAL A 61 -3.77 5.02 -5.24
CA VAL A 61 -4.00 4.86 -6.70
C VAL A 61 -3.16 5.85 -7.49
N ARG A 62 -3.02 7.09 -7.03
CA ARG A 62 -2.16 8.09 -7.67
C ARG A 62 -0.69 7.70 -7.55
N ARG A 63 -0.24 7.35 -6.35
CA ARG A 63 1.17 7.06 -6.06
C ARG A 63 1.62 5.75 -6.69
N SER A 64 0.73 4.77 -6.82
CA SER A 64 1.02 3.48 -7.48
C SER A 64 1.29 3.62 -8.98
N LYS A 65 0.85 4.69 -9.63
CA LYS A 65 1.20 4.97 -11.04
C LYS A 65 2.69 5.31 -11.22
N GLU A 66 3.39 5.61 -10.13
CA GLU A 66 4.82 5.92 -10.14
C GLU A 66 5.71 4.69 -9.90
N ILE A 67 5.11 3.54 -9.55
CA ILE A 67 5.85 2.27 -9.39
C ILE A 67 5.77 1.43 -10.66
N ASP A 68 6.77 0.57 -10.89
CA ASP A 68 6.71 -0.48 -11.91
C ASP A 68 6.29 -1.81 -11.24
N PRO A 69 4.99 -2.13 -11.22
CA PRO A 69 4.48 -3.33 -10.56
C PRO A 69 5.08 -4.62 -11.15
N CYS A 70 5.45 -4.59 -12.44
CA CYS A 70 6.01 -5.75 -13.12
C CYS A 70 7.45 -6.04 -12.72
N ARG A 71 8.18 -5.05 -12.21
CA ARG A 71 9.51 -5.27 -11.62
C ARG A 71 9.43 -6.21 -10.42
N PHE A 72 8.45 -6.02 -9.55
CA PHE A 72 8.21 -6.92 -8.41
C PHE A 72 7.91 -8.35 -8.87
N ALA A 73 7.01 -8.52 -9.84
CA ALA A 73 6.72 -9.84 -10.43
C ALA A 73 7.99 -10.52 -11.00
N GLY A 74 8.87 -9.75 -11.64
CA GLY A 74 10.17 -10.23 -12.11
C GLY A 74 11.08 -10.71 -10.96
N VAL A 75 11.28 -9.88 -9.94
CA VAL A 75 12.10 -10.24 -8.78
C VAL A 75 11.55 -11.48 -8.07
N LEU A 76 10.22 -11.56 -7.91
CA LEU A 76 9.55 -12.73 -7.33
C LEU A 76 9.77 -13.99 -8.18
N ALA A 77 9.62 -13.90 -9.50
CA ALA A 77 9.88 -15.02 -10.41
C ALA A 77 11.33 -15.53 -10.29
N ALA A 78 12.31 -14.62 -10.25
CA ALA A 78 13.71 -14.95 -10.03
C ALA A 78 13.94 -15.63 -8.66
N GLY A 79 13.30 -15.14 -7.60
CA GLY A 79 13.35 -15.72 -6.26
C GLY A 79 12.79 -17.15 -6.22
N ILE A 80 11.64 -17.38 -6.86
CA ILE A 80 11.01 -18.71 -6.94
C ILE A 80 11.95 -19.70 -7.65
N VAL A 81 12.50 -19.35 -8.82
CA VAL A 81 13.40 -20.28 -9.54
C VAL A 81 14.71 -20.51 -8.79
N ALA A 82 15.24 -19.49 -8.10
CA ALA A 82 16.43 -19.62 -7.26
C ALA A 82 16.22 -20.60 -6.10
N GLY A 83 15.01 -20.62 -5.52
CA GLY A 83 14.62 -21.52 -4.44
C GLY A 83 14.36 -22.95 -4.93
N LEU A 84 13.91 -23.12 -6.17
CA LEU A 84 13.72 -24.44 -6.79
C LEU A 84 15.03 -25.06 -7.29
N ASP A 85 15.98 -24.25 -7.77
CA ASP A 85 17.27 -24.72 -8.29
C ASP A 85 18.44 -23.86 -7.80
N ALA A 86 19.19 -24.43 -6.85
CA ALA A 86 20.38 -23.82 -6.26
C ALA A 86 21.58 -23.72 -7.23
N THR A 87 21.52 -24.37 -8.39
CA THR A 87 22.63 -24.41 -9.36
C THR A 87 22.55 -23.33 -10.45
N LEU A 88 21.42 -22.61 -10.55
CA LEU A 88 21.27 -21.52 -11.51
C LEU A 88 22.33 -20.43 -11.29
N THR A 89 22.89 -19.96 -12.40
CA THR A 89 23.82 -18.82 -12.44
C THR A 89 23.07 -17.50 -12.31
N ASP A 90 23.77 -16.42 -11.93
CA ASP A 90 23.18 -15.07 -11.89
C ASP A 90 22.54 -14.70 -13.23
N ALA A 91 23.17 -15.02 -14.36
CA ALA A 91 22.61 -14.75 -15.68
C ALA A 91 21.23 -15.42 -15.90
N GLN A 92 21.05 -16.66 -15.43
CA GLN A 92 19.76 -17.36 -15.52
C GLN A 92 18.71 -16.75 -14.58
N LEU A 93 19.12 -16.23 -13.42
CA LEU A 93 18.22 -15.54 -12.50
C LEU A 93 17.76 -14.18 -13.07
N GLN A 94 18.68 -13.45 -13.72
CA GLN A 94 18.38 -12.19 -14.41
C GLN A 94 17.44 -12.41 -15.61
N GLU A 95 17.63 -13.52 -16.34
CA GLU A 95 16.72 -13.95 -17.40
C GLU A 95 15.33 -14.27 -16.86
N ALA A 96 15.22 -15.08 -15.81
CA ALA A 96 13.96 -15.37 -15.14
C ALA A 96 13.24 -14.11 -14.64
N CYS A 97 14.00 -13.15 -14.08
CA CYS A 97 13.45 -11.84 -13.70
C CYS A 97 12.85 -11.13 -14.92
N THR A 98 13.62 -11.03 -16.00
CA THR A 98 13.19 -10.36 -17.24
C THR A 98 11.95 -11.02 -17.85
N GLU A 99 11.88 -12.35 -17.81
CA GLU A 99 10.70 -13.10 -18.24
C GLU A 99 9.49 -12.83 -17.36
N GLY A 100 9.66 -12.76 -16.03
CA GLY A 100 8.59 -12.39 -15.10
C GLY A 100 8.06 -10.97 -15.36
N VAL A 101 8.95 -9.99 -15.57
CA VAL A 101 8.54 -8.63 -15.97
C VAL A 101 7.74 -8.67 -17.26
N ARG A 102 8.24 -9.38 -18.28
CA ARG A 102 7.58 -9.48 -19.59
C ARG A 102 6.21 -10.14 -19.48
N ALA A 103 6.09 -11.22 -18.70
CA ALA A 103 4.83 -11.92 -18.49
C ALA A 103 3.80 -11.01 -17.81
N CYS A 104 4.19 -10.30 -16.75
CA CYS A 104 3.36 -9.26 -16.13
C CYS A 104 2.96 -8.16 -17.13
N GLN A 105 3.86 -7.80 -18.05
CA GLN A 105 3.53 -6.79 -19.04
C GLN A 105 2.55 -7.28 -20.12
N GLN A 106 2.38 -8.58 -20.30
CA GLN A 106 1.51 -9.14 -21.33
C GLN A 106 0.10 -9.45 -20.86
N THR A 107 -0.18 -9.37 -19.56
CA THR A 107 -1.56 -9.50 -19.05
C THR A 107 -2.35 -8.27 -19.45
N GLU A 108 -3.40 -8.45 -20.24
CA GLU A 108 -4.28 -7.39 -20.74
C GLU A 108 -5.14 -6.78 -19.61
N ASP A 109 -5.44 -7.59 -18.59
CA ASP A 109 -6.11 -7.21 -17.34
C ASP A 109 -5.06 -6.98 -16.25
N ARG A 110 -4.27 -5.91 -16.39
CA ARG A 110 -3.45 -5.46 -15.25
C ARG A 110 -4.35 -4.73 -14.29
N ASP A 111 -4.96 -5.48 -13.39
CA ASP A 111 -5.54 -4.89 -12.19
C ASP A 111 -4.41 -4.08 -11.52
N PRO A 112 -4.61 -2.78 -11.22
CA PRO A 112 -3.72 -2.05 -10.35
C PRO A 112 -3.38 -2.92 -9.13
N ILE A 113 -2.10 -2.98 -8.75
CA ILE A 113 -1.69 -3.70 -7.53
C ILE A 113 -2.53 -3.24 -6.33
N PHE A 114 -2.98 -1.98 -6.37
CA PHE A 114 -3.83 -1.35 -5.40
C PHE A 114 -5.11 -0.87 -6.10
N GLU A 115 -6.09 -1.77 -6.21
CA GLU A 115 -7.48 -1.38 -6.39
C GLU A 115 -8.17 -1.51 -5.03
N PRO A 116 -8.50 -0.41 -4.37
CA PRO A 116 -9.32 -0.50 -3.18
C PRO A 116 -10.71 -1.00 -3.59
N ASP A 117 -11.24 -1.98 -2.86
CA ASP A 117 -12.62 -2.41 -3.03
C ASP A 117 -13.55 -1.23 -2.71
N GLU A 118 -14.64 -1.07 -3.47
CA GLU A 118 -15.61 0.03 -3.27
C GLU A 118 -16.17 0.03 -1.83
N ASP A 119 -16.24 -1.14 -1.20
CA ASP A 119 -16.77 -1.33 0.16
C ASP A 119 -15.71 -1.16 1.26
N THR A 120 -14.42 -0.96 0.92
CA THR A 120 -13.32 -0.90 1.92
C THR A 120 -13.53 0.20 2.96
N CYS A 121 -14.20 1.29 2.58
CA CYS A 121 -14.39 2.44 3.45
C CYS A 121 -15.70 2.43 4.25
N ASP A 122 -16.60 1.47 4.01
CA ASP A 122 -17.96 1.49 4.58
C ASP A 122 -18.03 0.92 6.01
N ASP A 123 -17.11 0.03 6.37
CA ASP A 123 -17.06 -0.60 7.69
C ASP A 123 -16.04 0.07 8.65
N LEU A 124 -15.57 1.27 8.31
CA LEU A 124 -14.55 1.97 9.09
C LEU A 124 -15.18 2.83 10.18
N SER A 125 -14.57 2.76 11.36
CA SER A 125 -14.89 3.62 12.50
C SER A 125 -13.60 4.01 13.21
N VAL A 126 -13.62 5.18 13.85
CA VAL A 126 -12.51 5.65 14.68
C VAL A 126 -12.86 5.38 16.15
N PRO A 127 -11.92 4.86 16.96
CA PRO A 127 -12.18 4.60 18.38
C PRO A 127 -12.65 5.87 19.11
N GLU A 128 -13.59 5.72 20.04
CA GLU A 128 -14.16 6.84 20.82
C GLU A 128 -13.12 7.57 21.69
N GLU A 129 -11.93 6.98 21.90
CA GLU A 129 -10.84 7.57 22.68
C GLU A 129 -9.74 8.19 21.81
N CYS A 130 -9.88 8.18 20.48
CA CYS A 130 -8.86 8.67 19.55
C CYS A 130 -8.73 10.20 19.63
N SER A 131 -7.66 10.67 20.26
CA SER A 131 -7.45 12.10 20.50
C SER A 131 -6.65 12.81 19.40
N ALA A 132 -6.09 12.05 18.45
CA ALA A 132 -5.33 12.58 17.33
C ALA A 132 -6.19 13.46 16.43
N SER A 133 -5.57 14.46 15.81
CA SER A 133 -6.25 15.27 14.80
C SER A 133 -6.36 14.56 13.45
N VAL A 134 -7.29 14.99 12.61
CA VAL A 134 -7.40 14.54 11.21
C VAL A 134 -6.07 14.71 10.47
N GLU A 135 -5.37 15.82 10.69
CA GLU A 135 -4.05 16.04 10.07
C GLU A 135 -3.03 14.96 10.48
N GLU A 136 -3.03 14.53 11.74
CA GLU A 136 -2.14 13.47 12.23
C GLU A 136 -2.51 12.11 11.63
N ILE A 137 -3.81 11.81 11.54
CA ILE A 137 -4.34 10.60 10.90
C ILE A 137 -3.93 10.56 9.42
N GLU A 138 -4.25 11.60 8.65
CA GLU A 138 -3.92 11.68 7.22
C GLU A 138 -2.41 11.61 6.97
N ARG A 139 -1.60 12.21 7.85
CA ARG A 139 -0.14 12.14 7.77
C ARG A 139 0.37 10.72 7.98
N CYS A 140 -0.15 10.00 8.98
CA CYS A 140 0.20 8.59 9.18
C CYS A 140 -0.18 7.72 7.96
N ILE A 141 -1.40 7.89 7.42
CA ILE A 141 -1.84 7.15 6.23
C ILE A 141 -0.90 7.43 5.05
N LYS A 142 -0.60 8.71 4.79
CA LYS A 142 0.28 9.14 3.70
C LYS A 142 1.67 8.52 3.84
N ASP A 143 2.28 8.63 5.02
CA ASP A 143 3.63 8.13 5.25
C ASP A 143 3.68 6.60 5.19
N SER A 144 2.62 5.91 5.63
CA SER A 144 2.51 4.45 5.51
C SER A 144 2.45 4.00 4.06
N ILE A 145 1.66 4.71 3.24
CA ILE A 145 1.56 4.44 1.80
C ILE A 145 2.90 4.75 1.11
N ASP A 146 3.53 5.87 1.43
CA ASP A 146 4.83 6.23 0.85
C ASP A 146 5.93 5.24 1.22
N GLU A 147 6.00 4.79 2.48
CA GLU A 147 6.94 3.77 2.92
C GLU A 147 6.69 2.45 2.19
N THR A 148 5.43 2.00 2.12
CA THR A 148 5.05 0.79 1.38
C THR A 148 5.42 0.88 -0.09
N LEU A 149 5.17 2.01 -0.75
CA LEU A 149 5.47 2.17 -2.18
C LEU A 149 6.97 2.34 -2.44
N THR A 150 7.74 2.87 -1.48
CA THR A 150 9.20 2.93 -1.55
C THR A 150 9.81 1.53 -1.67
N MET A 151 9.19 0.52 -1.03
CA MET A 151 9.61 -0.88 -1.13
C MET A 151 9.64 -1.38 -2.58
N PHE A 152 8.69 -0.95 -3.41
CA PHE A 152 8.64 -1.31 -4.82
C PHE A 152 9.67 -0.57 -5.66
N THR A 153 10.03 0.66 -5.27
CA THR A 153 11.04 1.45 -5.99
C THR A 153 12.46 1.00 -5.67
N ASP A 154 12.69 0.42 -4.49
CA ASP A 154 13.99 -0.05 -4.02
C ASP A 154 14.41 -1.41 -4.60
N LEU A 155 13.47 -2.13 -5.21
CA LEU A 155 13.78 -3.38 -5.89
C LEU A 155 14.87 -3.16 -6.94
N PRO A 156 15.91 -4.00 -7.02
CA PRO A 156 16.95 -3.86 -8.04
C PRO A 156 16.42 -4.12 -9.45
N ALA A 157 17.16 -3.67 -10.45
CA ALA A 157 16.81 -3.95 -11.85
C ALA A 157 17.10 -5.43 -12.13
N CYS A 158 16.40 -6.03 -13.09
CA CYS A 158 16.61 -7.45 -13.40
C CYS A 158 18.07 -7.78 -13.71
N GLY A 159 18.82 -6.90 -14.38
CA GLY A 159 20.26 -7.10 -14.67
C GLY A 159 21.21 -7.00 -13.47
N SER A 160 20.71 -6.60 -12.29
CA SER A 160 21.47 -6.56 -11.03
C SER A 160 21.06 -7.66 -10.04
N ILE A 161 20.13 -8.53 -10.42
CA ILE A 161 19.76 -9.68 -9.60
C ILE A 161 20.94 -10.66 -9.55
N THR A 162 21.25 -11.11 -8.34
CA THR A 162 22.23 -12.15 -8.05
C THR A 162 21.63 -13.16 -7.08
N ARG A 163 22.24 -14.34 -7.02
CA ARG A 163 21.88 -15.35 -6.02
C ARG A 163 22.05 -14.82 -4.60
N ASP A 164 23.15 -14.12 -4.34
CA ASP A 164 23.42 -13.51 -3.03
C ASP A 164 22.36 -12.48 -2.67
N PHE A 165 21.92 -11.64 -3.62
CA PHE A 165 20.82 -10.72 -3.38
C PHE A 165 19.56 -11.47 -2.97
N LEU A 166 19.12 -12.46 -3.76
CA LEU A 166 17.88 -13.20 -3.47
C LEU A 166 17.95 -14.00 -2.16
N ALA A 167 19.12 -14.53 -1.80
CA ALA A 167 19.31 -15.27 -0.54
C ALA A 167 19.28 -14.38 0.69
N ASN A 168 19.68 -13.11 0.56
CA ASN A 168 19.71 -12.14 1.65
C ASN A 168 18.55 -11.13 1.60
N TYR A 169 17.73 -11.16 0.56
CA TYR A 169 16.56 -10.31 0.44
C TYR A 169 15.45 -10.84 1.34
N THR A 170 15.34 -10.27 2.53
CA THR A 170 14.26 -10.55 3.48
C THR A 170 13.01 -9.72 3.21
N GLY A 171 13.05 -8.86 2.18
CA GLY A 171 12.17 -7.70 2.11
C GLY A 171 12.51 -6.67 3.18
N PRO A 172 12.01 -5.43 3.03
CA PRO A 172 11.97 -4.50 4.14
C PRO A 172 11.09 -5.10 5.25
N GLU A 173 11.59 -5.05 6.49
CA GLU A 173 10.76 -5.34 7.65
C GLU A 173 9.68 -4.24 7.71
N PRO A 174 8.39 -4.59 7.77
CA PRO A 174 7.33 -3.59 7.86
C PRO A 174 7.50 -2.81 9.17
N GLN A 175 8.00 -1.59 9.06
CA GLN A 175 8.09 -0.66 10.17
C GLN A 175 6.99 0.37 9.98
N ALA A 176 6.25 0.65 11.06
CA ALA A 176 5.31 1.75 11.04
C ALA A 176 6.11 3.07 10.94
N PRO A 177 5.71 4.01 10.07
CA PRO A 177 6.33 5.32 10.03
C PRO A 177 6.26 6.01 11.40
N ALA A 178 7.22 6.89 11.70
CA ALA A 178 7.23 7.63 12.96
C ALA A 178 5.95 8.46 13.20
N SER A 179 5.29 8.90 12.13
CA SER A 179 3.99 9.57 12.20
C SER A 179 2.87 8.65 12.71
N CYS A 180 2.93 7.35 12.40
CA CYS A 180 1.99 6.36 12.90
C CYS A 180 2.28 5.91 14.33
N ALA A 181 3.55 5.89 14.76
CA ALA A 181 3.88 5.63 16.16
C ALA A 181 3.27 6.67 17.10
N SER A 182 3.26 7.95 16.67
CA SER A 182 2.59 9.03 17.44
C SER A 182 1.07 8.87 17.44
N LEU A 183 0.51 8.37 16.33
CA LEU A 183 -0.91 8.04 16.23
C LEU A 183 -1.30 6.88 17.15
N GLU A 184 -0.45 5.86 17.30
CA GLU A 184 -0.67 4.72 18.21
C GLU A 184 -0.82 5.18 19.67
N GLU A 185 0.02 6.12 20.12
CA GLU A 185 -0.04 6.65 21.49
C GLU A 185 -1.36 7.41 21.77
N THR A 186 -1.94 8.02 20.74
CA THR A 186 -3.13 8.88 20.85
C THR A 186 -4.43 8.18 20.43
N CYS A 187 -4.31 7.07 19.70
CA CYS A 187 -5.38 6.25 19.13
C CYS A 187 -4.98 4.75 19.15
N PRO A 188 -4.82 4.12 20.33
CA PRO A 188 -4.22 2.78 20.45
C PRO A 188 -5.02 1.66 19.78
N GLU A 189 -6.35 1.80 19.69
CA GLU A 189 -7.21 0.81 19.03
C GLU A 189 -7.31 1.03 17.51
N ALA A 190 -6.83 2.16 16.98
CA ALA A 190 -6.91 2.44 15.54
C ALA A 190 -5.94 1.57 14.72
N LEU A 191 -4.88 1.04 15.35
CA LEU A 191 -3.85 0.25 14.68
C LEU A 191 -3.86 -1.25 15.05
N GLN A 192 -4.50 -1.63 16.18
CA GLN A 192 -4.51 -3.02 16.66
C GLN A 192 -5.35 -3.98 15.80
N SER A 193 -6.21 -3.46 14.92
CA SER A 193 -7.01 -4.23 13.97
C SER A 193 -6.24 -4.66 12.71
N ILE A 194 -4.92 -4.41 12.66
CA ILE A 194 -4.03 -4.67 11.50
C ILE A 194 -3.20 -5.97 11.68
N GLU A 195 -3.19 -6.59 12.87
CA GLU A 195 -2.48 -7.86 13.08
C GLU A 195 -3.23 -9.03 12.41
N PHE A 196 -2.71 -9.44 11.24
CA PHE A 196 -3.18 -10.54 10.39
C PHE A 196 -3.47 -11.84 11.17
N GLU A 197 -4.71 -12.38 11.03
CA GLU A 197 -5.03 -13.81 11.23
C GLU A 197 -4.77 -14.62 9.95
#